data_AF-A0A2I7KEK4-F1
#
_entry.id   AF-A0A2I7KEK4-F1
#
_cell.length_a   1.000
_cell.length_b   1.000
_cell.length_c   1.000
_cell.angle_alpha   90.00
_cell.angle_beta   90.00
_cell.angle_gamma   90.00
#
_symmetry.space_group_name_H-M   'P 1'
#
loop_
_entity.id
_entity.type
_entity.pdbx_description
1 polymer ?
#
loop_
_entity_poly.entity_id
_entity_poly.type
_entity_poly.pdbx_seq_one_letter_code
_entity_poly.pdbx_strand_id
1 'polypeptide(L)'
;MSDPRKNTRDIFPPTGPEITAKSWMTEAPMRMMMNNLHPDVAENPHELVVYGGIGRAARTWQDFDLIVETLKNLEEDQTLMVQSGKPVGVFQTHKDAPRVLIANSNLVPHWANWDHFNELDKKGLMMYGQMTAGSWIYIGTQGIVQGTYETFAEAGRQHFGGDLTGKWILTGGLGGMGGAQPLAAVFAGASCLAVECNPDSIDFRLRTKYLDEKAETLDEALEMIERWTAAGEAKSVGLLGNAAEIFPELVKRAEAGGIRPDIVTDQTSAHDPVNGYLPLGWTMGEWKERRESDKKAVEKAARASMKVQVKAMCDFHAMGVPTVDYGNNIRQMALEEGLENAFDFPGFVPAYIRPLFCRGIGPFRWCALSGDPEDIRKTDAKMKELFPENEGLHRWLDMAQERIAFQGLPARICWIGLGDRHKAGLAFNEMVRNGELSAPVVIGRDHLDSGSVASPNRETEAMMDGSDAVSDWPLLNALLNTASGATWVSLHHGGGVGMGFSQHSGVVICCDGSEDADRRIGRVLWNDPATGVMRHADAGYDIAKDCAREHGLNLPGIL
;
A
#
# COMPACT_ATOMS: atom_id res chain seq x y z
N MET A 1 34.21 -6.79 -5.35
CA MET A 1 33.01 -7.13 -6.14
C MET A 1 31.96 -6.11 -5.75
N SER A 2 31.42 -5.36 -6.72
CA SER A 2 30.32 -4.41 -6.49
C SER A 2 29.09 -5.18 -6.00
N ASP A 3 28.38 -4.65 -5.01
CA ASP A 3 27.11 -5.22 -4.52
C ASP A 3 26.15 -5.44 -5.71
N PRO A 4 25.69 -6.69 -5.98
CA PRO A 4 24.86 -7.00 -7.16
C PRO A 4 23.48 -6.34 -7.12
N ARG A 5 23.12 -5.70 -6.01
CA ARG A 5 21.89 -4.93 -5.84
C ARG A 5 22.04 -3.46 -6.26
N LYS A 6 23.26 -2.94 -6.42
CA LYS A 6 23.51 -1.53 -6.73
C LYS A 6 23.83 -1.32 -8.20
N ASN A 7 23.18 -0.33 -8.81
CA ASN A 7 23.42 0.15 -10.17
C ASN A 7 23.06 1.65 -10.24
N THR A 8 23.59 2.36 -11.23
CA THR A 8 23.28 3.79 -11.48
C THR A 8 22.30 3.98 -12.64
N ARG A 9 21.69 2.89 -13.14
CA ARG A 9 20.75 2.93 -14.27
C ARG A 9 19.39 3.42 -13.81
N ASP A 10 18.92 4.51 -14.40
CA ASP A 10 17.53 4.92 -14.32
C ASP A 10 16.68 4.02 -15.23
N ILE A 11 15.52 3.58 -14.72
CA ILE A 11 14.61 2.68 -15.41
C ILE A 11 13.35 3.45 -15.78
N PHE A 12 12.93 3.31 -17.03
CA PHE A 12 11.69 3.87 -17.54
C PHE A 12 10.92 2.75 -18.25
N PRO A 13 9.60 2.61 -18.01
CA PRO A 13 8.80 1.69 -18.78
C PRO A 13 8.65 2.18 -20.23
N PRO A 14 8.62 1.27 -21.22
CA PRO A 14 8.12 1.61 -22.56
C PRO A 14 6.72 2.21 -22.47
N THR A 15 6.45 3.18 -23.34
CA THR A 15 5.16 3.87 -23.48
C THR A 15 4.69 3.79 -24.93
N GLY A 16 3.45 4.21 -25.21
CA GLY A 16 2.85 4.11 -26.54
C GLY A 16 2.32 2.70 -26.88
N PRO A 17 1.71 2.54 -28.07
CA PRO A 17 1.06 1.31 -28.51
C PRO A 17 2.03 0.23 -29.01
N GLU A 18 3.30 0.56 -29.26
CA GLU A 18 4.31 -0.40 -29.74
C GLU A 18 4.73 -1.34 -28.60
N ILE A 19 4.73 -2.65 -28.84
CA ILE A 19 5.17 -3.66 -27.86
C ILE A 19 6.56 -4.20 -28.18
N THR A 20 7.29 -4.59 -27.14
CA THR A 20 8.61 -5.25 -27.27
C THR A 20 8.53 -6.74 -26.96
N ALA A 21 7.55 -7.17 -26.16
CA ALA A 21 7.21 -8.55 -25.94
C ALA A 21 6.28 -9.10 -27.05
N LYS A 22 5.98 -10.41 -26.99
CA LYS A 22 5.14 -11.08 -27.99
C LYS A 22 3.64 -10.76 -27.90
N SER A 23 3.18 -10.24 -26.76
CA SER A 23 1.77 -9.88 -26.54
C SER A 23 1.64 -8.81 -25.45
N TRP A 24 0.48 -8.15 -25.38
CA TRP A 24 0.17 -7.24 -24.27
C TRP A 24 0.11 -7.94 -22.91
N MET A 25 -0.21 -9.24 -22.87
CA MET A 25 -0.20 -10.03 -21.63
C MET A 25 1.21 -10.23 -21.06
N THR A 26 2.27 -10.09 -21.86
CA THR A 26 3.68 -10.20 -21.44
C THR A 26 4.41 -8.85 -21.42
N GLU A 27 3.97 -7.89 -22.25
CA GLU A 27 4.42 -6.50 -22.20
C GLU A 27 3.95 -5.80 -20.90
N ALA A 28 2.71 -6.03 -20.48
CA ALA A 28 2.12 -5.43 -19.28
C ALA A 28 2.95 -5.67 -18.00
N PRO A 29 3.27 -6.92 -17.58
CA PRO A 29 4.09 -7.14 -16.40
C PRO A 29 5.49 -6.54 -16.54
N MET A 30 6.07 -6.50 -17.75
CA MET A 30 7.38 -5.89 -17.99
C MET A 30 7.33 -4.37 -17.77
N ARG A 31 6.37 -3.67 -18.38
CA ARG A 31 6.17 -2.23 -18.18
C ARG A 31 5.91 -1.91 -16.71
N MET A 32 5.09 -2.69 -16.04
CA MET A 32 4.80 -2.44 -14.63
C MET A 32 5.99 -2.71 -13.71
N MET A 33 6.81 -3.73 -13.98
CA MET A 33 8.06 -3.95 -13.23
C MET A 33 9.03 -2.78 -13.43
N MET A 34 9.13 -2.24 -14.65
CA MET A 34 9.94 -1.06 -14.94
C MET A 34 9.37 0.20 -14.28
N ASN A 35 8.04 0.36 -14.27
CA ASN A 35 7.36 1.46 -13.59
C ASN A 35 7.63 1.46 -12.08
N ASN A 36 7.65 0.28 -11.45
CA ASN A 36 8.03 0.12 -10.05
C ASN A 36 9.43 0.67 -9.73
N LEU A 37 10.33 0.81 -10.72
CA LEU A 37 11.69 1.33 -10.56
C LEU A 37 11.88 2.71 -11.19
N HIS A 38 10.80 3.36 -11.62
CA HIS A 38 10.87 4.71 -12.16
C HIS A 38 11.37 5.69 -11.07
N PRO A 39 12.28 6.63 -11.36
CA PRO A 39 12.82 7.57 -10.36
C PRO A 39 11.77 8.44 -9.64
N ASP A 40 10.69 8.79 -10.34
CA ASP A 40 9.55 9.50 -9.73
C ASP A 40 8.58 8.60 -8.96
N VAL A 41 8.75 7.27 -9.02
CA VAL A 41 7.87 6.29 -8.38
C VAL A 41 8.54 5.68 -7.15
N ALA A 42 9.71 5.08 -7.33
CA ALA A 42 10.44 4.34 -6.32
C ALA A 42 11.18 5.27 -5.33
N GLU A 43 11.30 4.83 -4.08
CA GLU A 43 12.06 5.56 -3.06
C GLU A 43 13.59 5.44 -3.26
N ASN A 44 14.09 4.30 -3.74
CA ASN A 44 15.52 4.10 -4.03
C ASN A 44 15.73 3.06 -5.17
N PRO A 45 15.42 3.42 -6.43
CA PRO A 45 15.40 2.48 -7.55
C PRO A 45 16.79 1.91 -7.91
N HIS A 46 17.87 2.64 -7.62
CA HIS A 46 19.26 2.21 -7.88
C HIS A 46 19.67 0.99 -7.05
N GLU A 47 18.97 0.74 -5.94
CA GLU A 47 19.09 -0.48 -5.13
C GLU A 47 17.90 -1.44 -5.31
N LEU A 48 17.11 -1.24 -6.37
CA LEU A 48 15.86 -1.97 -6.69
C LEU A 48 14.72 -1.74 -5.68
N VAL A 49 14.90 -0.84 -4.71
CA VAL A 49 13.97 -0.59 -3.61
C VAL A 49 12.85 0.32 -4.10
N VAL A 50 11.62 -0.19 -4.00
CA VAL A 50 10.40 0.53 -4.38
C VAL A 50 9.86 1.33 -3.19
N TYR A 51 9.56 0.67 -2.06
CA TYR A 51 9.05 1.31 -0.84
C TYR A 51 9.12 0.40 0.40
N GLY A 52 8.82 0.95 1.57
CA GLY A 52 8.53 0.20 2.80
C GLY A 52 9.75 -0.52 3.40
N GLY A 53 10.83 0.23 3.65
CA GLY A 53 12.11 -0.34 4.04
C GLY A 53 12.84 -0.89 2.81
N ILE A 54 13.09 -2.21 2.78
CA ILE A 54 13.84 -2.88 1.71
C ILE A 54 12.95 -3.64 0.70
N GLY A 55 11.71 -3.19 0.50
CA GLY A 55 10.78 -3.78 -0.47
C GLY A 55 11.27 -3.57 -1.90
N ARG A 56 11.62 -4.65 -2.60
CA ARG A 56 12.31 -4.59 -3.91
C ARG A 56 11.48 -5.17 -5.05
N ALA A 57 11.75 -4.70 -6.28
CA ALA A 57 11.10 -5.18 -7.51
C ALA A 57 11.70 -6.48 -8.07
N ALA A 58 13.01 -6.67 -7.87
CA ALA A 58 13.76 -7.86 -8.25
C ALA A 58 14.89 -8.11 -7.24
N ARG A 59 15.42 -9.33 -7.20
CA ARG A 59 16.40 -9.73 -6.18
C ARG A 59 17.75 -9.04 -6.38
N THR A 60 18.24 -9.07 -7.62
CA THR A 60 19.47 -8.42 -8.07
C THR A 60 19.26 -7.79 -9.44
N TRP A 61 20.19 -6.95 -9.90
CA TRP A 61 20.11 -6.38 -11.24
C TRP A 61 20.20 -7.42 -12.34
N GLN A 62 20.98 -8.50 -12.13
CA GLN A 62 21.01 -9.63 -13.04
C GLN A 62 19.65 -10.33 -13.13
N ASP A 63 18.98 -10.53 -11.99
CA ASP A 63 17.65 -11.13 -11.97
C ASP A 63 16.62 -10.23 -12.68
N PHE A 64 16.70 -8.91 -12.49
CA PHE A 64 15.88 -7.95 -13.23
C PHE A 64 16.07 -8.08 -14.75
N ASP A 65 17.32 -8.07 -15.23
CA ASP A 65 17.60 -8.17 -16.67
C ASP A 65 17.10 -9.51 -17.25
N LEU A 66 17.28 -10.61 -16.52
CA LEU A 66 16.74 -11.92 -16.90
C LEU A 66 15.21 -11.97 -16.94
N ILE A 67 14.52 -11.30 -16.00
CA ILE A 67 13.05 -11.20 -16.03
C ILE A 67 12.61 -10.42 -17.27
N VAL A 68 13.23 -9.28 -17.57
CA VAL A 68 12.93 -8.48 -18.77
C VAL A 68 13.13 -9.31 -20.04
N GLU A 69 14.27 -9.99 -20.17
CA GLU A 69 14.55 -10.84 -21.32
C GLU A 69 13.56 -12.00 -21.45
N THR A 70 13.19 -12.62 -20.32
CA THR A 70 12.23 -13.73 -20.32
C THR A 70 10.84 -13.26 -20.74
N LEU A 71 10.36 -12.14 -20.21
CA LEU A 71 9.05 -11.57 -20.56
C LEU A 71 8.94 -11.21 -22.04
N LYS A 72 10.03 -10.72 -22.65
CA LYS A 72 10.08 -10.42 -24.10
C LYS A 72 9.90 -11.67 -24.96
N ASN A 73 10.38 -12.81 -24.48
CA ASN A 73 10.39 -14.07 -25.23
C ASN A 73 9.26 -15.04 -24.85
N LEU A 74 8.51 -14.75 -23.78
CA LEU A 74 7.47 -15.63 -23.23
C LEU A 74 6.27 -15.76 -24.18
N GLU A 75 5.88 -17.00 -24.47
CA GLU A 75 4.72 -17.31 -25.33
C GLU A 75 3.37 -17.15 -24.61
N GLU A 76 2.28 -17.05 -25.36
CA GLU A 76 0.93 -16.84 -24.81
C GLU A 76 0.41 -18.01 -23.97
N ASP A 77 0.98 -19.20 -24.12
CA ASP A 77 0.63 -20.43 -23.42
C ASP A 77 1.71 -20.87 -22.42
N GLN A 78 2.62 -19.95 -22.06
CA GLN A 78 3.67 -20.16 -21.07
C GLN A 78 3.46 -19.29 -19.83
N THR A 79 4.05 -19.74 -18.73
CA THR A 79 4.04 -19.04 -17.44
C THR A 79 5.46 -18.98 -16.86
N LEU A 80 5.91 -17.77 -16.53
CA LEU A 80 7.14 -17.49 -15.79
C LEU A 80 6.91 -17.67 -14.27
N MET A 81 7.80 -18.41 -13.62
CA MET A 81 7.87 -18.54 -12.16
C MET A 81 8.91 -17.59 -11.59
N VAL A 82 8.48 -16.67 -10.72
CA VAL A 82 9.36 -15.76 -9.98
C VAL A 82 9.38 -16.14 -8.51
N GLN A 83 10.55 -16.52 -8.00
CA GLN A 83 10.76 -16.88 -6.61
C GLN A 83 11.60 -15.79 -5.94
N SER A 84 11.07 -15.10 -4.93
CA SER A 84 11.73 -13.99 -4.23
C SER A 84 12.52 -13.09 -5.18
N GLY A 85 11.86 -12.54 -6.20
CA GLY A 85 12.43 -11.62 -7.19
C GLY A 85 13.43 -12.22 -8.19
N LYS A 86 13.50 -13.56 -8.33
CA LYS A 86 14.37 -14.26 -9.27
C LYS A 86 13.53 -15.08 -10.27
N PRO A 87 13.81 -15.01 -11.59
CA PRO A 87 13.15 -15.86 -12.58
C PRO A 87 13.74 -17.29 -12.49
N VAL A 88 12.94 -18.27 -12.05
CA VAL A 88 13.46 -19.64 -11.77
C VAL A 88 13.01 -20.70 -12.77
N GLY A 89 12.01 -20.44 -13.59
CA GLY A 89 11.57 -21.38 -14.62
C GLY A 89 10.43 -20.85 -15.45
N VAL A 90 10.29 -21.40 -16.65
CA VAL A 90 9.16 -21.15 -17.57
C VAL A 90 8.54 -22.50 -17.89
N PHE A 91 7.22 -22.61 -17.75
CA PHE A 91 6.49 -23.84 -17.99
C PHE A 91 5.32 -23.61 -18.93
N GLN A 92 5.00 -24.64 -19.72
CA GLN A 92 3.81 -24.68 -20.54
C GLN A 92 2.57 -24.73 -19.65
N THR A 93 1.60 -23.85 -19.91
CA THR A 93 0.27 -23.80 -19.30
C THR A 93 -0.79 -23.68 -20.40
N HIS A 94 -1.52 -22.57 -20.46
CA HIS A 94 -2.53 -22.29 -21.49
C HIS A 94 -2.82 -20.79 -21.57
N LYS A 95 -3.45 -20.34 -22.66
CA LYS A 95 -3.73 -18.92 -22.93
C LYS A 95 -4.45 -18.18 -21.80
N ASP A 96 -5.41 -18.83 -21.16
CA ASP A 96 -6.19 -18.25 -20.05
C ASP A 96 -5.48 -18.28 -18.67
N ALA A 97 -4.31 -18.92 -18.54
CA ALA A 97 -3.54 -18.92 -17.30
C ALA A 97 -2.79 -17.59 -17.12
N PRO A 98 -2.29 -17.29 -15.90
CA PRO A 98 -1.35 -16.20 -15.70
C PRO A 98 -0.05 -16.38 -16.49
N ARG A 99 0.48 -15.27 -17.03
CA ARG A 99 1.81 -15.22 -17.64
C ARG A 99 2.92 -15.22 -16.61
N VAL A 100 2.66 -14.75 -15.39
CA VAL A 100 3.64 -14.74 -14.30
C VAL A 100 3.00 -15.21 -12.99
N LEU A 101 3.68 -16.11 -12.30
CA LEU A 101 3.35 -16.51 -10.93
C LEU A 101 4.51 -16.16 -10.01
N ILE A 102 4.20 -15.43 -8.93
CA ILE A 102 5.20 -14.81 -8.05
C ILE A 102 5.03 -15.34 -6.63
N ALA A 103 6.12 -15.82 -6.02
CA ALA A 103 6.16 -16.20 -4.60
C ALA A 103 7.34 -15.52 -3.93
N ASN A 104 7.11 -14.46 -3.15
CA ASN A 104 8.16 -13.65 -2.54
C ASN A 104 8.17 -13.75 -1.02
N SER A 105 9.37 -13.84 -0.44
CA SER A 105 9.61 -13.72 1.02
C SER A 105 9.00 -14.81 1.90
N ASN A 106 8.36 -15.83 1.30
CA ASN A 106 7.77 -16.94 2.04
C ASN A 106 8.84 -17.75 2.78
N LEU A 107 8.62 -17.96 4.08
CA LEU A 107 9.45 -18.76 4.96
C LEU A 107 8.55 -19.73 5.72
N VAL A 108 9.07 -20.92 6.03
CA VAL A 108 8.36 -21.87 6.91
C VAL A 108 8.17 -21.19 8.28
N PRO A 109 6.99 -21.29 8.93
CA PRO A 109 6.60 -20.38 10.02
C PRO A 109 7.62 -20.24 11.16
N HIS A 110 8.26 -21.33 11.58
CA HIS A 110 9.28 -21.27 12.64
C HIS A 110 10.50 -20.40 12.28
N TRP A 111 10.82 -20.28 10.99
CA TRP A 111 11.92 -19.50 10.44
C TRP A 111 11.49 -18.12 9.93
N ALA A 112 10.21 -17.78 10.03
CA ALA A 112 9.63 -16.55 9.52
C ALA A 112 9.95 -15.34 10.42
N ASN A 113 11.22 -14.97 10.52
CA ASN A 113 11.70 -13.82 11.27
C ASN A 113 12.81 -13.06 10.50
N TRP A 114 13.06 -11.82 10.90
CA TRP A 114 14.05 -10.96 10.24
C TRP A 114 15.48 -11.50 10.34
N ASP A 115 15.86 -12.15 11.44
CA ASP A 115 17.19 -12.75 11.60
C ASP A 115 17.49 -13.78 10.50
N HIS A 116 16.58 -14.73 10.30
CA HIS A 116 16.74 -15.76 9.27
C HIS A 116 16.58 -15.19 7.85
N PHE A 117 15.63 -14.26 7.65
CA PHE A 117 15.51 -13.53 6.39
C PHE A 117 16.84 -12.86 5.99
N ASN A 118 17.47 -12.16 6.94
CA ASN A 118 18.72 -11.43 6.73
C ASN A 118 19.90 -12.37 6.46
N GLU A 119 19.93 -13.54 7.10
CA GLU A 119 20.90 -14.60 6.82
C GLU A 119 20.82 -15.07 5.36
N LEU A 120 19.60 -15.28 4.85
CA LEU A 120 19.35 -15.71 3.47
C LEU A 120 19.60 -14.59 2.46
N ASP A 121 19.23 -13.34 2.74
CA ASP A 121 19.50 -12.18 1.87
C ASP A 121 21.01 -11.98 1.68
N LYS A 122 21.81 -12.11 2.76
CA LYS A 122 23.29 -12.08 2.66
C LYS A 122 23.87 -13.17 1.77
N LYS A 123 23.21 -14.32 1.68
CA LYS A 123 23.58 -15.44 0.78
C LYS A 123 23.04 -15.26 -0.65
N GLY A 124 22.34 -14.17 -0.95
CA GLY A 124 21.68 -13.95 -2.24
C GLY A 124 20.45 -14.83 -2.49
N LEU A 125 19.84 -15.35 -1.41
CA LEU A 125 18.74 -16.31 -1.48
C LEU A 125 17.36 -15.70 -1.22
N MET A 126 17.30 -14.42 -0.84
CA MET A 126 16.06 -13.78 -0.42
C MET A 126 15.88 -12.38 -1.01
N MET A 127 14.62 -11.97 -1.10
CA MET A 127 14.20 -10.61 -1.42
C MET A 127 12.93 -10.32 -0.62
N TYR A 128 12.80 -9.11 -0.07
CA TYR A 128 11.57 -8.67 0.56
C TYR A 128 10.63 -8.09 -0.51
N GLY A 129 9.48 -8.72 -0.70
CA GLY A 129 8.53 -8.31 -1.74
C GLY A 129 7.61 -7.15 -1.34
N GLN A 130 7.57 -6.78 -0.05
CA GLN A 130 6.47 -5.96 0.50
C GLN A 130 5.13 -6.53 -0.02
N MET A 131 4.17 -5.69 -0.37
CA MET A 131 2.95 -6.03 -1.08
C MET A 131 3.18 -5.80 -2.57
N THR A 132 3.16 -4.55 -3.04
CA THR A 132 3.17 -4.23 -4.48
C THR A 132 4.56 -4.03 -5.08
N ALA A 133 5.63 -4.07 -4.27
CA ALA A 133 7.00 -3.88 -4.75
C ALA A 133 7.44 -5.08 -5.60
N GLY A 134 7.39 -6.28 -5.03
CA GLY A 134 7.78 -7.53 -5.70
C GLY A 134 6.72 -8.12 -6.63
N SER A 135 5.52 -7.53 -6.68
CA SER A 135 4.40 -7.96 -7.54
C SER A 135 4.03 -6.95 -8.61
N TRP A 136 4.83 -5.89 -8.77
CA TRP A 136 4.82 -4.99 -9.93
C TRP A 136 3.46 -4.29 -10.14
N ILE A 137 2.92 -3.69 -9.09
CA ILE A 137 1.66 -2.92 -9.18
C ILE A 137 1.68 -1.68 -8.26
N TYR A 138 2.88 -1.14 -8.04
CA TYR A 138 3.06 0.09 -7.29
C TYR A 138 2.89 1.30 -8.22
N ILE A 139 2.13 2.29 -7.75
CA ILE A 139 1.75 3.48 -8.53
C ILE A 139 2.14 4.77 -7.79
N GLY A 140 3.24 4.71 -7.04
CA GLY A 140 3.68 5.78 -6.16
C GLY A 140 2.77 5.93 -4.93
N THR A 141 2.84 7.12 -4.33
CA THR A 141 2.10 7.50 -3.12
C THR A 141 0.58 7.36 -3.31
N GLN A 142 0.11 7.47 -4.56
CA GLN A 142 -1.30 7.37 -4.90
C GLN A 142 -1.92 6.02 -4.51
N GLY A 143 -1.13 4.94 -4.45
CA GLY A 143 -1.64 3.60 -4.16
C GLY A 143 -2.38 3.48 -2.82
N ILE A 144 -2.01 4.29 -1.82
CA ILE A 144 -2.61 4.25 -0.47
C ILE A 144 -3.44 5.48 -0.11
N VAL A 145 -3.31 6.59 -0.85
CA VAL A 145 -3.90 7.88 -0.43
C VAL A 145 -5.41 7.84 -0.25
N GLN A 146 -6.15 7.08 -1.07
CA GLN A 146 -7.58 6.90 -0.84
C GLN A 146 -7.89 6.11 0.43
N GLY A 147 -7.14 5.04 0.72
CA GLY A 147 -7.34 4.27 1.96
C GLY A 147 -7.11 5.11 3.20
N THR A 148 -6.10 6.00 3.15
CA THR A 148 -5.84 6.96 4.21
C THR A 148 -6.91 8.03 4.31
N TYR A 149 -7.39 8.53 3.18
CA TYR A 149 -8.52 9.45 3.14
C TYR A 149 -9.78 8.82 3.75
N GLU A 150 -10.15 7.59 3.36
CA GLU A 150 -11.32 6.90 3.93
C GLU A 150 -11.15 6.63 5.43
N THR A 151 -9.92 6.34 5.88
CA THR A 151 -9.63 6.19 7.31
C THR A 151 -9.90 7.48 8.07
N PHE A 152 -9.38 8.63 7.59
CA PHE A 152 -9.58 9.91 8.26
C PHE A 152 -11.02 10.42 8.13
N ALA A 153 -11.64 10.24 6.98
CA ALA A 153 -13.05 10.60 6.77
C ALA A 153 -13.96 9.82 7.73
N GLU A 154 -13.71 8.51 7.90
CA GLU A 154 -14.48 7.69 8.84
C GLU A 154 -14.20 8.05 10.30
N ALA A 155 -12.93 8.32 10.67
CA ALA A 155 -12.62 8.86 11.98
C ALA A 155 -13.35 10.20 12.24
N GLY A 156 -13.44 11.06 11.22
CA GLY A 156 -14.24 12.28 11.23
C GLY A 156 -15.72 12.02 11.51
N ARG A 157 -16.33 11.02 10.84
CA ARG A 157 -17.73 10.64 11.06
C ARG A 157 -17.99 10.13 12.48
N GLN A 158 -17.11 9.27 12.99
CA GLN A 158 -17.29 8.65 14.30
C GLN A 158 -17.04 9.62 15.47
N HIS A 159 -16.05 10.51 15.35
CA HIS A 159 -15.58 11.32 16.48
C HIS A 159 -15.98 12.80 16.38
N PHE A 160 -16.27 13.29 15.18
CA PHE A 160 -16.48 14.73 14.91
C PHE A 160 -17.72 15.01 14.04
N GLY A 161 -18.66 14.05 13.91
CA GLY A 161 -19.90 14.24 13.15
C GLY A 161 -19.69 14.38 11.63
N GLY A 162 -18.52 14.01 11.12
CA GLY A 162 -18.16 14.02 9.70
C GLY A 162 -17.51 15.31 9.21
N ASP A 163 -17.34 16.32 10.08
CA ASP A 163 -16.70 17.60 9.74
C ASP A 163 -15.37 17.74 10.48
N LEU A 164 -14.27 17.78 9.72
CA LEU A 164 -12.92 17.98 10.23
C LEU A 164 -12.42 19.42 10.08
N THR A 165 -13.29 20.37 9.72
CA THR A 165 -12.93 21.79 9.62
C THR A 165 -12.37 22.30 10.96
N GLY A 166 -11.20 22.92 10.92
CA GLY A 166 -10.50 23.40 12.11
C GLY A 166 -9.87 22.30 12.97
N LYS A 167 -9.84 21.06 12.49
CA LYS A 167 -9.18 19.92 13.13
C LYS A 167 -7.80 19.69 12.55
N TRP A 168 -6.92 19.04 13.32
CA TRP A 168 -5.62 18.63 12.81
C TRP A 168 -5.19 17.24 13.27
N ILE A 169 -4.40 16.59 12.42
CA ILE A 169 -3.90 15.23 12.59
C ILE A 169 -2.40 15.28 12.83
N LEU A 170 -1.93 14.56 13.85
CA LEU A 170 -0.51 14.31 14.12
C LEU A 170 -0.11 12.94 13.59
N THR A 171 0.98 12.87 12.83
CA THR A 171 1.55 11.60 12.37
C THR A 171 3.08 11.64 12.22
N GLY A 172 3.68 10.46 12.03
CA GLY A 172 5.10 10.27 11.69
C GLY A 172 5.28 9.53 10.36
N GLY A 173 6.35 9.85 9.64
CA GLY A 173 6.79 9.19 8.41
C GLY A 173 6.22 9.78 7.11
N LEU A 174 7.10 10.20 6.20
CA LEU A 174 6.82 10.74 4.86
C LEU A 174 7.53 9.95 3.74
N GLY A 175 7.80 8.66 3.98
CA GLY A 175 8.23 7.71 2.95
C GLY A 175 7.16 7.44 1.88
N GLY A 176 7.38 6.47 0.98
CA GLY A 176 6.49 6.26 -0.18
C GLY A 176 5.00 6.11 0.13
N MET A 177 4.67 5.44 1.24
CA MET A 177 3.27 5.29 1.71
C MET A 177 2.90 6.37 2.73
N GLY A 178 3.79 6.64 3.70
CA GLY A 178 3.66 7.69 4.73
C GLY A 178 3.36 9.08 4.17
N GLY A 179 3.94 9.38 3.00
CA GLY A 179 3.75 10.63 2.28
C GLY A 179 2.32 10.86 1.79
N ALA A 180 1.44 9.86 1.84
CA ALA A 180 0.04 10.03 1.50
C ALA A 180 -0.77 10.69 2.62
N GLN A 181 -0.32 10.58 3.87
CA GLN A 181 -1.07 11.05 5.04
C GLN A 181 -1.41 12.55 5.02
N PRO A 182 -0.49 13.47 4.63
CA PRO A 182 -0.80 14.89 4.66
C PRO A 182 -1.87 15.25 3.62
N LEU A 183 -1.77 14.76 2.39
CA LEU A 183 -2.80 14.98 1.37
C LEU A 183 -4.16 14.34 1.75
N ALA A 184 -4.14 13.13 2.31
CA ALA A 184 -5.35 12.45 2.75
C ALA A 184 -6.08 13.21 3.87
N ALA A 185 -5.34 13.76 4.82
CA ALA A 185 -5.89 14.63 5.87
C ALA A 185 -6.54 15.87 5.27
N VAL A 186 -5.86 16.54 4.32
CA VAL A 186 -6.38 17.71 3.62
C VAL A 186 -7.67 17.38 2.85
N PHE A 187 -7.72 16.25 2.15
CA PHE A 187 -8.94 15.79 1.46
C PHE A 187 -10.09 15.49 2.43
N ALA A 188 -9.78 14.99 3.62
CA ALA A 188 -10.77 14.77 4.67
C ALA A 188 -11.21 16.07 5.36
N GLY A 189 -10.56 17.21 5.08
CA GLY A 189 -10.88 18.52 5.63
C GLY A 189 -10.06 18.92 6.87
N ALA A 190 -9.06 18.13 7.26
CA ALA A 190 -8.20 18.42 8.41
C ALA A 190 -6.85 19.02 7.97
N SER A 191 -6.26 19.83 8.84
CA SER A 191 -4.83 20.13 8.77
C SER A 191 -3.98 18.94 9.22
N CYS A 192 -2.71 18.88 8.84
CA CYS A 192 -1.82 17.76 9.19
C CYS A 192 -0.42 18.23 9.55
N LEU A 193 0.11 17.72 10.67
CA LEU A 193 1.52 17.81 11.04
C LEU A 193 2.13 16.41 10.94
N ALA A 194 3.04 16.24 9.98
CA ALA A 194 3.75 14.98 9.76
C ALA A 194 5.24 15.12 10.10
N VAL A 195 5.72 14.35 11.08
CA VAL A 195 7.12 14.36 11.50
C VAL A 195 7.94 13.42 10.60
N GLU A 196 9.03 13.90 10.02
CA GLU A 196 9.94 13.11 9.19
C GLU A 196 11.40 13.43 9.51
N CYS A 197 12.22 12.40 9.61
CA CYS A 197 13.63 12.52 9.96
C CYS A 197 14.56 12.73 8.74
N ASN A 198 14.11 12.32 7.55
CA ASN A 198 14.83 12.40 6.31
C ASN A 198 14.40 13.64 5.49
N PRO A 199 15.24 14.66 5.33
CA PRO A 199 14.88 15.86 4.57
C PRO A 199 14.55 15.55 3.11
N ASP A 200 15.23 14.57 2.50
CA ASP A 200 14.98 14.16 1.11
C ASP A 200 13.54 13.65 0.92
N SER A 201 12.95 13.00 1.93
CA SER A 201 11.58 12.51 1.90
C SER A 201 10.57 13.66 1.96
N ILE A 202 10.83 14.70 2.77
CA ILE A 202 10.02 15.92 2.81
C ILE A 202 10.03 16.62 1.44
N ASP A 203 11.22 16.85 0.90
CA ASP A 203 11.38 17.51 -0.41
C ASP A 203 10.72 16.71 -1.54
N PHE A 204 10.75 15.37 -1.46
CA PHE A 204 10.02 14.52 -2.41
C PHE A 204 8.50 14.76 -2.35
N ARG A 205 7.90 14.86 -1.16
CA ARG A 205 6.44 15.10 -1.02
C ARG A 205 6.02 16.51 -1.39
N LEU A 206 6.86 17.51 -1.15
CA LEU A 206 6.65 18.86 -1.68
C LEU A 206 6.66 18.85 -3.23
N ARG A 207 7.67 18.23 -3.84
CA ARG A 207 7.80 18.13 -5.31
C ARG A 207 6.59 17.44 -5.93
N THR A 208 6.09 16.40 -5.29
CA THR A 208 4.94 15.60 -5.77
C THR A 208 3.58 16.12 -5.30
N LYS A 209 3.53 17.28 -4.61
CA LYS A 209 2.31 17.95 -4.13
C LYS A 209 1.48 17.15 -3.12
N TYR A 210 2.11 16.21 -2.43
CA TYR A 210 1.51 15.46 -1.32
C TYR A 210 1.69 16.16 0.03
N LEU A 211 2.47 17.25 0.06
CA LEU A 211 2.71 18.10 1.21
C LEU A 211 2.65 19.57 0.76
N ASP A 212 2.07 20.45 1.58
CA ASP A 212 1.91 21.88 1.24
C ASP A 212 3.11 22.72 1.70
N GLU A 213 3.51 22.60 2.96
CA GLU A 213 4.61 23.39 3.56
C GLU A 213 5.57 22.51 4.39
N LYS A 214 6.76 23.05 4.71
CA LYS A 214 7.74 22.42 5.59
C LYS A 214 8.11 23.36 6.73
N ALA A 215 8.43 22.78 7.89
CA ALA A 215 8.93 23.49 9.06
C ALA A 215 10.20 22.83 9.58
N GLU A 216 11.13 23.64 10.12
CA GLU A 216 12.39 23.15 10.70
C GLU A 216 12.32 23.08 12.23
N THR A 217 11.30 23.69 12.84
CA THR A 217 11.10 23.69 14.29
C THR A 217 9.67 23.34 14.66
N LEU A 218 9.48 22.77 15.84
CA LEU A 218 8.14 22.44 16.34
C LEU A 218 7.28 23.69 16.54
N ASP A 219 7.88 24.79 17.00
CA ASP A 219 7.15 26.04 17.23
C ASP A 219 6.60 26.61 15.92
N GLU A 220 7.42 26.64 14.86
CA GLU A 220 6.98 27.04 13.51
C GLU A 220 5.84 26.15 12.99
N ALA A 221 5.97 24.83 13.14
CA ALA A 221 4.93 23.90 12.69
C ALA A 221 3.61 24.11 13.45
N LEU A 222 3.65 24.37 14.76
CA LEU A 222 2.47 24.63 15.57
C LEU A 222 1.82 25.98 15.23
N GLU A 223 2.60 27.03 15.00
CA GLU A 223 2.09 28.33 14.53
C GLU A 223 1.33 28.20 13.19
N MET A 224 1.84 27.38 12.27
CA MET A 224 1.15 27.07 11.01
C MET A 224 -0.18 26.36 11.25
N ILE A 225 -0.19 25.29 12.07
CA ILE A 225 -1.39 24.53 12.41
C ILE A 225 -2.46 25.41 13.08
N GLU A 226 -2.08 26.22 14.07
CA GLU A 226 -3.00 27.12 14.75
C GLU A 226 -3.62 28.14 13.80
N ARG A 227 -2.80 28.73 12.91
CA ARG A 227 -3.27 29.67 11.90
C ARG A 227 -4.28 29.03 10.94
N TRP A 228 -3.99 27.84 10.41
CA TRP A 228 -4.88 27.16 9.46
C TRP A 228 -6.16 26.68 10.11
N THR A 229 -6.07 26.05 11.28
CA THR A 229 -7.24 25.56 12.02
C THR A 229 -8.16 26.71 12.44
N ALA A 230 -7.63 27.84 12.90
CA ALA A 230 -8.42 29.03 13.22
C ALA A 230 -9.10 29.65 11.98
N ALA A 231 -8.50 29.53 10.80
CA ALA A 231 -9.05 29.99 9.53
C ALA A 231 -10.03 28.98 8.88
N GLY A 232 -10.16 27.77 9.42
CA GLY A 232 -10.90 26.68 8.78
C GLY A 232 -10.25 26.15 7.50
N GLU A 233 -8.93 26.36 7.33
CA GLU A 233 -8.16 25.85 6.19
C GLU A 233 -7.65 24.43 6.48
N ALA A 234 -7.70 23.54 5.47
CA ALA A 234 -7.09 22.22 5.52
C ALA A 234 -5.76 22.24 4.77
N LYS A 235 -4.65 22.24 5.52
CA LYS A 235 -3.28 22.28 4.97
C LYS A 235 -2.32 21.37 5.73
N SER A 236 -1.23 21.03 5.09
CA SER A 236 -0.24 20.09 5.62
C SER A 236 1.15 20.69 5.81
N VAL A 237 1.79 20.37 6.93
CA VAL A 237 3.18 20.72 7.23
C VAL A 237 4.01 19.48 7.57
N GLY A 238 5.15 19.36 6.90
CA GLY A 238 6.17 18.37 7.21
C GLY A 238 7.19 18.97 8.17
N LEU A 239 7.33 18.39 9.36
CA LEU A 239 8.30 18.82 10.36
C LEU A 239 9.55 17.94 10.29
N LEU A 240 10.71 18.56 10.03
CA LEU A 240 11.99 17.86 10.11
C LEU A 240 12.32 17.53 11.58
N GLY A 241 12.29 16.24 11.94
CA GLY A 241 12.54 15.82 13.32
C GLY A 241 12.40 14.31 13.52
N ASN A 242 12.67 13.85 14.75
CA ASN A 242 12.45 12.46 15.14
C ASN A 242 11.09 12.31 15.83
N ALA A 243 10.22 11.44 15.34
CA ALA A 243 8.89 11.22 15.92
C ALA A 243 8.96 10.76 17.40
N ALA A 244 9.98 9.99 17.79
CA ALA A 244 10.21 9.59 19.18
C ALA A 244 10.62 10.74 20.11
N GLU A 245 10.97 11.91 19.56
CA GLU A 245 11.27 13.13 20.32
C GLU A 245 10.07 14.10 20.29
N ILE A 246 9.51 14.32 19.11
CA ILE A 246 8.43 15.29 18.89
C ILE A 246 7.12 14.84 19.54
N PHE A 247 6.74 13.56 19.45
CA PHE A 247 5.48 13.08 20.02
C PHE A 247 5.44 13.26 21.55
N PRO A 248 6.46 12.81 22.33
CA PRO A 248 6.51 13.08 23.76
C PRO A 248 6.55 14.57 24.12
N GLU A 249 7.22 15.40 23.30
CA GLU A 249 7.24 16.85 23.53
C GLU A 249 5.85 17.47 23.35
N LEU A 250 5.11 17.07 22.31
CA LEU A 250 3.73 17.50 22.13
C LEU A 250 2.81 17.05 23.27
N VAL A 251 3.01 15.85 23.81
CA VAL A 251 2.27 15.39 25.01
C VAL A 251 2.51 16.35 26.18
N LYS A 252 3.77 16.66 26.51
CA LYS A 252 4.09 17.60 27.61
C LYS A 252 3.47 18.97 27.40
N ARG A 253 3.50 19.49 26.17
CA ARG A 253 2.89 20.78 25.83
C ARG A 253 1.37 20.74 25.97
N ALA A 254 0.72 19.67 25.53
CA ALA A 254 -0.72 19.49 25.70
C ALA A 254 -1.12 19.42 27.19
N GLU A 255 -0.34 18.72 28.02
CA GLU A 255 -0.54 18.70 29.49
C GLU A 255 -0.37 20.08 30.13
N ALA A 256 0.51 20.91 29.59
CA ALA A 256 0.72 22.30 30.01
C ALA A 256 -0.32 23.29 29.45
N GLY A 257 -1.33 22.81 28.70
CA GLY A 257 -2.40 23.64 28.14
C GLY A 257 -2.13 24.18 26.73
N GLY A 258 -1.10 23.67 26.04
CA GLY A 258 -0.87 23.92 24.61
C GLY A 258 -1.89 23.21 23.71
N ILE A 259 -1.83 23.51 22.40
CA ILE A 259 -2.68 22.85 21.41
C ILE A 259 -2.47 21.33 21.41
N ARG A 260 -3.56 20.58 21.22
CA ARG A 260 -3.59 19.12 21.18
C ARG A 260 -4.09 18.66 19.81
N PRO A 261 -3.55 17.57 19.23
CA PRO A 261 -4.10 16.98 18.01
C PRO A 261 -5.51 16.47 18.23
N ASP A 262 -6.31 16.47 17.15
CA ASP A 262 -7.65 15.89 17.15
C ASP A 262 -7.62 14.41 16.76
N ILE A 263 -6.61 13.97 16.01
CA ILE A 263 -6.34 12.56 15.70
C ILE A 263 -4.83 12.30 15.74
N VAL A 264 -4.41 11.15 16.28
CA VAL A 264 -3.00 10.72 16.31
C VAL A 264 -2.84 9.37 15.61
N THR A 265 -1.81 9.26 14.78
CA THR A 265 -1.43 8.00 14.14
C THR A 265 0.09 7.96 13.86
N ASP A 266 0.59 6.91 13.23
CA ASP A 266 1.98 6.79 12.78
C ASP A 266 2.10 5.92 11.52
N GLN A 267 3.00 6.30 10.62
CA GLN A 267 3.36 5.51 9.45
C GLN A 267 4.88 5.52 9.18
N THR A 268 5.69 5.63 10.23
CA THR A 268 7.12 5.28 10.14
C THR A 268 7.27 3.82 9.70
N SER A 269 8.44 3.42 9.19
CA SER A 269 8.66 2.02 8.79
C SER A 269 9.05 1.14 9.99
N ALA A 270 8.23 1.13 11.04
CA ALA A 270 8.47 0.40 12.28
C ALA A 270 8.53 -1.14 12.10
N HIS A 271 7.99 -1.67 11.00
CA HIS A 271 8.03 -3.09 10.64
C HIS A 271 9.43 -3.62 10.32
N ASP A 272 10.40 -2.72 10.08
CA ASP A 272 11.82 -3.03 9.86
C ASP A 272 12.67 -2.14 10.78
N PRO A 273 12.91 -2.56 12.03
CA PRO A 273 13.63 -1.75 13.00
C PRO A 273 15.06 -1.37 12.59
N VAL A 274 15.70 -2.16 11.72
CA VAL A 274 17.06 -1.87 11.26
C VAL A 274 17.03 -0.77 10.20
N ASN A 275 16.17 -0.90 9.18
CA ASN A 275 16.23 -0.04 8.01
C ASN A 275 15.19 1.08 7.97
N GLY A 276 14.16 1.01 8.81
CA GLY A 276 12.96 1.83 8.68
C GLY A 276 12.65 2.83 9.80
N TYR A 277 13.39 2.80 10.93
CA TYR A 277 13.14 3.69 12.05
C TYR A 277 14.44 4.27 12.63
N LEU A 278 14.56 5.60 12.62
CA LEU A 278 15.73 6.32 13.14
C LEU A 278 15.73 6.30 14.68
N PRO A 279 16.75 5.72 15.35
CA PRO A 279 16.83 5.76 16.80
C PRO A 279 16.93 7.18 17.36
N LEU A 280 16.34 7.39 18.54
CA LEU A 280 16.38 8.66 19.26
C LEU A 280 17.83 9.06 19.55
N GLY A 281 18.15 10.34 19.29
CA GLY A 281 19.49 10.91 19.51
C GLY A 281 20.53 10.59 18.44
N TRP A 282 20.17 9.82 17.40
CA TRP A 282 21.06 9.48 16.29
C TRP A 282 20.84 10.42 15.11
N THR A 283 21.90 10.66 14.35
CA THR A 283 21.78 11.37 13.06
C THR A 283 21.48 10.39 11.91
N MET A 284 20.94 10.90 10.81
CA MET A 284 20.75 10.11 9.58
C MET A 284 22.06 9.48 9.07
N GLY A 285 23.19 10.19 9.21
CA GLY A 285 24.51 9.68 8.80
C GLY A 285 24.96 8.50 9.68
N GLU A 286 24.88 8.66 11.00
CA GLU A 286 25.20 7.61 11.96
C GLU A 286 24.32 6.37 11.77
N TRP A 287 23.02 6.56 11.57
CA TRP A 287 22.10 5.46 11.32
C TRP A 287 22.43 4.73 10.02
N LYS A 288 22.70 5.46 8.93
CA LYS A 288 23.13 4.88 7.63
C LYS A 288 24.37 4.00 7.79
N GLU A 289 25.38 4.45 8.53
CA GLU A 289 26.61 3.70 8.77
C GLU A 289 26.37 2.44 9.62
N ARG A 290 25.66 2.58 10.74
CA ARG A 290 25.47 1.48 11.71
C ARG A 290 24.55 0.37 11.20
N ARG A 291 23.67 0.66 10.24
CA ARG A 291 22.90 -0.38 9.51
C ARG A 291 23.79 -1.40 8.81
N GLU A 292 25.01 -1.02 8.45
CA GLU A 292 25.98 -1.93 7.84
C GLU A 292 26.90 -2.58 8.89
N SER A 293 27.37 -1.80 9.86
CA SER A 293 28.39 -2.25 10.81
C SER A 293 27.86 -3.02 12.02
N ASP A 294 26.68 -2.68 12.56
CA ASP A 294 26.09 -3.33 13.75
C ASP A 294 24.56 -3.28 13.75
N LYS A 295 23.96 -4.15 12.92
CA LYS A 295 22.50 -4.28 12.78
C LYS A 295 21.77 -4.54 14.10
N LYS A 296 22.37 -5.31 15.01
CA LYS A 296 21.72 -5.66 16.30
C LYS A 296 21.67 -4.46 17.24
N ALA A 297 22.71 -3.63 17.26
CA ALA A 297 22.68 -2.39 18.02
C ALA A 297 21.62 -1.41 17.46
N VAL A 298 21.50 -1.32 16.13
CA VAL A 298 20.46 -0.49 15.48
C VAL A 298 19.07 -0.97 15.86
N GLU A 299 18.77 -2.25 15.68
CA GLU A 299 17.47 -2.85 16.01
C GLU A 299 17.06 -2.55 17.45
N LYS A 300 17.97 -2.81 18.40
CA LYS A 300 17.72 -2.55 19.83
C LYS A 300 17.42 -1.08 20.10
N ALA A 301 18.20 -0.16 19.51
CA ALA A 301 18.02 1.27 19.71
C ALA A 301 16.71 1.79 19.07
N ALA A 302 16.37 1.27 17.89
CA ALA A 302 15.14 1.61 17.18
C ALA A 302 13.90 1.15 17.95
N ARG A 303 13.85 -0.11 18.40
CA ARG A 303 12.72 -0.65 19.19
C ARG A 303 12.52 0.12 20.49
N ALA A 304 13.62 0.43 21.20
CA ALA A 304 13.55 1.28 22.39
C ALA A 304 12.97 2.68 22.10
N SER A 305 13.25 3.24 20.92
CA SER A 305 12.72 4.54 20.48
C SER A 305 11.24 4.45 20.08
N MET A 306 10.83 3.37 19.42
CA MET A 306 9.42 3.08 19.10
C MET A 306 8.59 3.01 20.38
N LYS A 307 9.08 2.35 21.43
CA LYS A 307 8.43 2.32 22.75
C LYS A 307 8.15 3.72 23.30
N VAL A 308 9.10 4.65 23.14
CA VAL A 308 8.92 6.04 23.59
C VAL A 308 7.82 6.74 22.78
N GLN A 309 7.81 6.58 21.45
CA GLN A 309 6.76 7.14 20.60
C GLN A 309 5.38 6.55 20.92
N VAL A 310 5.27 5.22 21.04
CA VAL A 310 3.99 4.56 21.34
C VAL A 310 3.47 4.94 22.72
N LYS A 311 4.36 5.13 23.71
CA LYS A 311 3.94 5.66 25.01
C LYS A 311 3.27 7.03 24.84
N ALA A 312 3.82 7.93 24.04
CA ALA A 312 3.20 9.23 23.78
C ALA A 312 1.86 9.11 23.04
N MET A 313 1.72 8.13 22.12
CA MET A 313 0.43 7.82 21.50
C MET A 313 -0.59 7.30 22.52
N CYS A 314 -0.20 6.42 23.44
CA CYS A 314 -1.04 5.99 24.57
C CYS A 314 -1.43 7.16 25.48
N ASP A 315 -0.51 8.10 25.75
CA ASP A 315 -0.78 9.28 26.56
C ASP A 315 -1.84 10.18 25.89
N PHE A 316 -1.75 10.41 24.57
CA PHE A 316 -2.80 11.11 23.82
C PHE A 316 -4.14 10.36 23.83
N HIS A 317 -4.10 9.02 23.67
CA HIS A 317 -5.29 8.19 23.76
C HIS A 317 -5.98 8.33 25.14
N ALA A 318 -5.20 8.33 26.22
CA ALA A 318 -5.70 8.53 27.59
C ALA A 318 -6.27 9.95 27.80
N MET A 319 -5.81 10.95 27.04
CA MET A 319 -6.42 12.29 27.01
C MET A 319 -7.73 12.36 26.20
N GLY A 320 -8.18 11.24 25.62
CA GLY A 320 -9.37 11.15 24.81
C GLY A 320 -9.18 11.58 23.35
N VAL A 321 -7.94 11.62 22.86
CA VAL A 321 -7.67 11.86 21.43
C VAL A 321 -7.84 10.54 20.66
N PRO A 322 -8.70 10.49 19.62
CA PRO A 322 -8.74 9.37 18.70
C PRO A 322 -7.33 9.01 18.21
N THR A 323 -6.85 7.84 18.62
CA THR A 323 -5.50 7.36 18.34
C THR A 323 -5.61 6.01 17.68
N VAL A 324 -4.83 5.78 16.63
CA VAL A 324 -4.95 4.58 15.80
C VAL A 324 -3.58 4.15 15.27
N ASP A 325 -3.36 2.84 15.17
CA ASP A 325 -2.22 2.27 14.45
C ASP A 325 -2.55 2.14 12.97
N TYR A 326 -1.62 2.59 12.11
CA TYR A 326 -1.80 2.59 10.66
C TYR A 326 -1.03 1.48 9.95
N GLY A 327 -0.88 0.32 10.61
CA GLY A 327 -0.50 -0.92 9.98
C GLY A 327 0.99 -1.15 9.76
N ASN A 328 1.84 -0.47 10.55
CA ASN A 328 3.30 -0.60 10.50
C ASN A 328 3.89 -1.44 11.64
N ASN A 329 3.04 -2.05 12.48
CA ASN A 329 3.42 -2.93 13.59
C ASN A 329 4.13 -2.23 14.77
N ILE A 330 4.04 -0.89 14.89
CA ILE A 330 4.75 -0.14 15.94
C ILE A 330 4.30 -0.55 17.35
N ARG A 331 3.01 -0.86 17.55
CA ARG A 331 2.46 -1.36 18.82
C ARG A 331 3.13 -2.65 19.28
N GLN A 332 3.33 -3.60 18.36
CA GLN A 332 3.99 -4.87 18.65
C GLN A 332 5.45 -4.66 19.05
N MET A 333 6.18 -3.78 18.34
CA MET A 333 7.57 -3.46 18.70
C MET A 333 7.67 -2.85 20.10
N ALA A 334 6.74 -1.95 20.46
CA ALA A 334 6.68 -1.36 21.79
C ALA A 334 6.29 -2.39 22.88
N LEU A 335 5.34 -3.28 22.59
CA LEU A 335 4.93 -4.36 23.48
C LEU A 335 6.11 -5.29 23.80
N GLU A 336 6.88 -5.69 22.80
CA GLU A 336 8.05 -6.56 22.96
C GLU A 336 9.19 -5.88 23.72
N GLU A 337 9.22 -4.54 23.77
CA GLU A 337 10.11 -3.75 24.63
C GLU A 337 9.50 -3.48 26.03
N GLY A 338 8.37 -4.11 26.36
CA GLY A 338 7.74 -4.08 27.67
C GLY A 338 6.86 -2.85 27.91
N LEU A 339 6.20 -2.31 26.89
CA LEU A 339 5.06 -1.40 27.07
C LEU A 339 3.77 -2.21 27.09
N GLU A 340 3.31 -2.57 28.29
CA GLU A 340 2.18 -3.51 28.47
C GLU A 340 0.88 -3.02 27.82
N ASN A 341 0.70 -1.70 27.73
CA ASN A 341 -0.50 -1.07 27.25
C ASN A 341 -0.37 -0.54 25.80
N ALA A 342 0.60 -1.07 25.04
CA ALA A 342 0.86 -0.66 23.66
C ALA A 342 -0.32 -0.91 22.69
N PHE A 343 -1.26 -1.79 23.05
CA PHE A 343 -2.45 -2.11 22.26
C PHE A 343 -3.73 -1.46 22.81
N ASP A 344 -3.63 -0.49 23.73
CA ASP A 344 -4.79 0.26 24.24
C ASP A 344 -5.55 0.99 23.12
N PHE A 345 -4.85 1.37 22.04
CA PHE A 345 -5.46 1.95 20.85
C PHE A 345 -5.52 0.93 19.68
N PRO A 346 -6.61 0.94 18.89
CA PRO A 346 -6.87 -0.07 17.87
C PRO A 346 -6.05 0.15 16.59
N GLY A 347 -5.99 -0.88 15.74
CA GLY A 347 -5.61 -0.73 14.34
C GLY A 347 -6.71 -0.03 13.52
N PHE A 348 -6.31 0.63 12.44
CA PHE A 348 -7.26 1.38 11.60
C PHE A 348 -8.29 0.52 10.88
N VAL A 349 -7.98 -0.77 10.63
CA VAL A 349 -8.92 -1.66 9.96
C VAL A 349 -10.11 -2.04 10.84
N PRO A 350 -9.92 -2.61 12.05
CA PRO A 350 -11.05 -2.85 12.94
C PRO A 350 -11.79 -1.56 13.33
N ALA A 351 -11.09 -0.43 13.45
CA ALA A 351 -11.71 0.84 13.83
C ALA A 351 -12.57 1.47 12.72
N TYR A 352 -12.09 1.45 11.47
CA TYR A 352 -12.64 2.32 10.41
C TYR A 352 -12.90 1.60 9.07
N ILE A 353 -12.01 0.70 8.63
CA ILE A 353 -12.05 0.19 7.24
C ILE A 353 -12.87 -1.10 7.08
N ARG A 354 -12.99 -1.94 8.11
CA ARG A 354 -13.62 -3.27 7.98
C ARG A 354 -15.04 -3.28 7.36
N PRO A 355 -15.93 -2.31 7.63
CA PRO A 355 -17.23 -2.25 6.96
C PRO A 355 -17.13 -2.19 5.43
N LEU A 356 -16.11 -1.51 4.89
CA LEU A 356 -15.83 -1.47 3.45
C LEU A 356 -15.43 -2.86 2.94
N PHE A 357 -14.54 -3.56 3.67
CA PHE A 357 -14.11 -4.91 3.33
C PHE A 357 -15.26 -5.94 3.35
N CYS A 358 -16.24 -5.76 4.23
CA CYS A 358 -17.43 -6.62 4.25
C CYS A 358 -18.23 -6.57 2.93
N ARG A 359 -18.10 -5.49 2.16
CA ARG A 359 -18.72 -5.33 0.82
C ARG A 359 -17.74 -5.54 -0.34
N GLY A 360 -16.54 -6.07 -0.06
CA GLY A 360 -15.48 -6.26 -1.04
C GLY A 360 -14.85 -4.95 -1.55
N ILE A 361 -15.16 -3.80 -0.92
CA ILE A 361 -14.59 -2.49 -1.28
C ILE A 361 -13.16 -2.42 -0.77
N GLY A 362 -12.23 -2.05 -1.64
CA GLY A 362 -10.81 -1.96 -1.30
C GLY A 362 -10.01 -1.28 -2.41
N PRO A 363 -8.67 -1.30 -2.37
CA PRO A 363 -7.79 -0.43 -3.15
C PRO A 363 -7.63 -0.84 -4.62
N PHE A 364 -8.75 -0.97 -5.32
CA PHE A 364 -8.82 -1.17 -6.76
C PHE A 364 -8.14 -0.02 -7.49
N ARG A 365 -7.26 -0.36 -8.43
CA ARG A 365 -6.46 0.61 -9.18
C ARG A 365 -6.24 0.16 -10.61
N TRP A 366 -5.94 1.13 -11.46
CA TRP A 366 -5.50 0.86 -12.83
C TRP A 366 -4.38 1.78 -13.27
N CYS A 367 -3.66 1.36 -14.31
CA CYS A 367 -2.52 2.07 -14.86
C CYS A 367 -2.58 2.02 -16.40
N ALA A 368 -2.40 3.17 -17.04
CA ALA A 368 -2.42 3.32 -18.48
C ALA A 368 -1.04 2.98 -19.08
N LEU A 369 -0.93 1.84 -19.78
CA LEU A 369 0.34 1.40 -20.35
C LEU A 369 0.80 2.30 -21.50
N SER A 370 -0.09 3.11 -22.05
CA SER A 370 0.23 4.15 -23.05
C SER A 370 1.21 5.19 -22.50
N GLY A 371 1.21 5.43 -21.19
CA GLY A 371 1.89 6.57 -20.59
C GLY A 371 1.14 7.90 -20.78
N ASP A 372 -0.03 7.91 -21.42
CA ASP A 372 -0.82 9.12 -21.67
C ASP A 372 -1.77 9.42 -20.49
N PRO A 373 -1.62 10.57 -19.80
CA PRO A 373 -2.53 10.98 -18.74
C PRO A 373 -3.99 11.09 -19.19
N GLU A 374 -4.24 11.31 -20.48
CA GLU A 374 -5.59 11.41 -21.01
C GLU A 374 -6.37 10.10 -20.92
N ASP A 375 -5.70 8.95 -20.99
CA ASP A 375 -6.36 7.66 -20.78
C ASP A 375 -6.89 7.53 -19.34
N ILE A 376 -6.22 8.13 -18.36
CA ILE A 376 -6.73 8.22 -16.98
C ILE A 376 -7.92 9.18 -16.90
N ARG A 377 -7.88 10.35 -17.56
CA ARG A 377 -9.02 11.27 -17.56
C ARG A 377 -10.28 10.65 -18.18
N LYS A 378 -10.11 9.89 -19.27
CA LYS A 378 -11.21 9.14 -19.91
C LYS A 378 -11.76 8.05 -19.01
N THR A 379 -10.90 7.28 -18.33
CA THR A 379 -11.36 6.27 -17.37
C THR A 379 -12.02 6.89 -16.14
N ASP A 380 -11.55 8.03 -15.64
CA ASP A 380 -12.21 8.80 -14.57
C ASP A 380 -13.64 9.22 -15.01
N ALA A 381 -13.79 9.74 -16.24
CA ALA A 381 -15.09 10.10 -16.79
C ALA A 381 -16.01 8.88 -16.95
N LYS A 382 -15.47 7.75 -17.45
CA LYS A 382 -16.21 6.49 -17.57
C LYS A 382 -16.67 5.97 -16.22
N MET A 383 -15.85 6.07 -15.18
CA MET A 383 -16.24 5.67 -13.82
C MET A 383 -17.43 6.48 -13.31
N LYS A 384 -17.46 7.79 -13.57
CA LYS A 384 -18.61 8.64 -13.22
C LYS A 384 -19.88 8.27 -14.00
N GLU A 385 -19.73 7.90 -15.28
CA GLU A 385 -20.84 7.43 -16.13
C GLU A 385 -21.41 6.08 -15.64
N LEU A 386 -20.54 5.13 -15.26
CA LEU A 386 -20.95 3.80 -14.80
C LEU A 386 -21.63 3.85 -13.42
N PHE A 387 -21.23 4.78 -12.57
CA PHE A 387 -21.69 4.89 -11.18
C PHE A 387 -22.22 6.31 -10.90
N PRO A 388 -23.31 6.74 -11.58
CA PRO A 388 -23.80 8.12 -11.50
C PRO A 388 -24.32 8.49 -10.12
N GLU A 389 -24.82 7.52 -9.35
CA GLU A 389 -25.38 7.71 -8.01
C GLU A 389 -24.31 7.70 -6.90
N ASN A 390 -23.04 7.40 -7.21
CA ASN A 390 -21.98 7.29 -6.20
C ASN A 390 -21.27 8.64 -5.99
N GLU A 391 -21.90 9.53 -5.23
CA GLU A 391 -21.36 10.87 -4.95
C GLU A 391 -19.95 10.85 -4.32
N GLY A 392 -19.67 9.85 -3.48
CA GLY A 392 -18.35 9.68 -2.84
C GLY A 392 -17.26 9.38 -3.86
N LEU A 393 -17.53 8.49 -4.81
CA LEU A 393 -16.64 8.21 -5.94
C LEU A 393 -16.41 9.45 -6.80
N HIS A 394 -17.46 10.22 -7.11
CA HIS A 394 -17.32 11.42 -7.94
C HIS A 394 -16.43 12.47 -7.26
N ARG A 395 -16.68 12.74 -5.98
CA ARG A 395 -15.87 13.65 -5.16
C ARG A 395 -14.41 13.18 -5.08
N TRP A 396 -14.19 11.89 -4.88
CA TRP A 396 -12.85 11.30 -4.88
C TRP A 396 -12.13 11.57 -6.20
N LEU A 397 -12.76 11.26 -7.34
CA LEU A 397 -12.16 11.47 -8.66
C LEU A 397 -11.89 12.94 -8.96
N ASP A 398 -12.76 13.86 -8.54
CA ASP A 398 -12.53 15.30 -8.68
C ASP A 398 -11.30 15.77 -7.89
N MET A 399 -11.21 15.42 -6.61
CA MET A 399 -10.05 15.75 -5.78
C MET A 399 -8.76 15.11 -6.33
N ALA A 400 -8.84 13.85 -6.76
CA ALA A 400 -7.71 13.13 -7.32
C ALA A 400 -7.23 13.75 -8.64
N GLN A 401 -8.14 14.22 -9.50
CA GLN A 401 -7.80 14.91 -10.74
C GLN A 401 -7.18 16.29 -10.50
N GLU A 402 -7.64 17.02 -9.49
CA GLU A 402 -7.14 18.36 -9.17
C GLU A 402 -5.74 18.34 -8.52
N ARG A 403 -5.53 17.41 -7.57
CA ARG A 403 -4.41 17.49 -6.63
C ARG A 403 -3.36 16.38 -6.78
N ILE A 404 -3.71 15.21 -7.31
CA ILE A 404 -2.75 14.10 -7.41
C ILE A 404 -1.95 14.21 -8.70
N ALA A 405 -0.64 14.45 -8.54
CA ALA A 405 0.31 14.33 -9.65
C ALA A 405 0.60 12.86 -9.96
N PHE A 406 0.60 12.50 -11.25
CA PHE A 406 1.01 11.16 -11.69
C PHE A 406 2.51 10.94 -11.44
N GLN A 407 2.86 9.70 -11.10
CA GLN A 407 4.23 9.24 -10.87
C GLN A 407 4.51 8.06 -11.81
N GLY A 408 5.43 8.21 -12.76
CA GLY A 408 5.67 7.20 -13.80
C GLY A 408 4.50 7.09 -14.78
N LEU A 409 4.08 5.88 -15.09
CA LEU A 409 2.87 5.63 -15.88
C LEU A 409 1.64 6.24 -15.17
N PRO A 410 0.79 7.00 -15.87
CA PRO A 410 -0.44 7.53 -15.30
C PRO A 410 -1.32 6.40 -14.76
N ALA A 411 -1.74 6.55 -13.51
CA ALA A 411 -2.50 5.55 -12.79
C ALA A 411 -3.54 6.22 -11.90
N ARG A 412 -4.56 5.45 -11.52
CA ARG A 412 -5.64 5.89 -10.63
C ARG A 412 -5.93 4.83 -9.59
N ILE A 413 -6.10 5.27 -8.34
CA ILE A 413 -6.73 4.50 -7.27
C ILE A 413 -8.21 4.91 -7.21
N CYS A 414 -9.13 3.94 -7.06
CA CYS A 414 -10.54 4.21 -6.83
C CYS A 414 -11.18 3.02 -6.11
N TRP A 415 -11.53 3.18 -4.84
CA TRP A 415 -12.07 2.10 -4.02
C TRP A 415 -13.49 1.76 -4.43
N ILE A 416 -13.66 0.57 -4.99
CA ILE A 416 -14.95 0.00 -5.40
C ILE A 416 -15.03 -1.49 -5.01
N GLY A 417 -16.26 -1.99 -4.89
CA GLY A 417 -16.57 -3.28 -4.27
C GLY A 417 -16.88 -4.43 -5.22
N LEU A 418 -17.39 -5.51 -4.62
CA LEU A 418 -17.99 -6.61 -5.36
C LEU A 418 -19.11 -6.07 -6.26
N GLY A 419 -19.22 -6.60 -7.47
CA GLY A 419 -20.20 -6.14 -8.45
C GLY A 419 -19.76 -4.92 -9.26
N ASP A 420 -18.97 -4.01 -8.70
CA ASP A 420 -18.54 -2.80 -9.43
C ASP A 420 -17.19 -2.99 -10.15
N ARG A 421 -16.26 -3.71 -9.53
CA ARG A 421 -14.93 -3.97 -10.12
C ARG A 421 -15.01 -4.60 -11.52
N HIS A 422 -15.86 -5.63 -11.69
CA HIS A 422 -15.99 -6.29 -13.00
C HIS A 422 -16.67 -5.40 -14.05
N LYS A 423 -17.65 -4.57 -13.67
CA LYS A 423 -18.28 -3.60 -14.59
C LYS A 423 -17.26 -2.58 -15.08
N ALA A 424 -16.48 -2.01 -14.16
CA ALA A 424 -15.41 -1.07 -14.50
C ALA A 424 -14.37 -1.72 -15.43
N GLY A 425 -13.89 -2.92 -15.10
CA GLY A 425 -12.90 -3.60 -15.93
C GLY A 425 -13.39 -3.97 -17.33
N LEU A 426 -14.64 -4.43 -17.46
CA LEU A 426 -15.25 -4.71 -18.77
C LEU A 426 -15.40 -3.44 -19.61
N ALA A 427 -15.83 -2.33 -18.99
CA ALA A 427 -15.93 -1.05 -19.67
C ALA A 427 -14.56 -0.55 -20.13
N PHE A 428 -13.53 -0.65 -19.29
CA PHE A 428 -12.16 -0.25 -19.69
C PHE A 428 -11.64 -1.12 -20.84
N ASN A 429 -11.89 -2.43 -20.83
CA ASN A 429 -11.53 -3.31 -21.93
C ASN A 429 -12.26 -2.94 -23.23
N GLU A 430 -13.54 -2.59 -23.16
CA GLU A 430 -14.29 -2.07 -24.30
C GLU A 430 -13.71 -0.74 -24.82
N MET A 431 -13.33 0.19 -23.94
CA MET A 431 -12.71 1.45 -24.34
C MET A 431 -11.37 1.24 -25.07
N VAL A 432 -10.56 0.25 -24.65
CA VAL A 432 -9.35 -0.15 -25.38
C VAL A 432 -9.70 -0.72 -26.76
N ARG A 433 -10.68 -1.63 -26.84
CA ARG A 433 -11.13 -2.25 -28.09
C ARG A 433 -11.59 -1.22 -29.12
N ASN A 434 -12.31 -0.20 -28.67
CA ASN A 434 -12.88 0.83 -29.52
C ASN A 434 -11.90 1.98 -29.82
N GLY A 435 -10.68 1.93 -29.27
CA GLY A 435 -9.66 2.97 -29.45
C GLY A 435 -9.94 4.27 -28.72
N GLU A 436 -10.86 4.28 -27.74
CA GLU A 436 -11.06 5.42 -26.85
C GLU A 436 -9.84 5.58 -25.93
N LEU A 437 -9.30 4.45 -25.42
CA LEU A 437 -7.99 4.41 -24.76
C LEU A 437 -6.89 4.09 -25.77
N SER A 438 -5.76 4.77 -25.66
CA SER A 438 -4.70 4.71 -26.68
C SER A 438 -3.83 3.44 -26.64
N ALA A 439 -3.83 2.74 -25.51
CA ALA A 439 -3.22 1.42 -25.33
C ALA A 439 -3.93 0.66 -24.21
N PRO A 440 -3.62 -0.64 -24.01
CA PRO A 440 -4.16 -1.42 -22.90
C PRO A 440 -3.92 -0.80 -21.51
N VAL A 441 -4.84 -1.07 -20.60
CA VAL A 441 -4.71 -0.71 -19.19
C VAL A 441 -4.52 -1.96 -18.35
N VAL A 442 -3.72 -1.87 -17.29
CA VAL A 442 -3.66 -2.93 -16.28
C VAL A 442 -4.52 -2.55 -15.10
N ILE A 443 -5.29 -3.52 -14.60
CA ILE A 443 -6.12 -3.39 -13.41
C ILE A 443 -5.54 -4.29 -12.33
N GLY A 444 -5.33 -3.74 -11.14
CA GLY A 444 -4.87 -4.51 -10.00
C GLY A 444 -5.31 -3.86 -8.69
N ARG A 445 -4.57 -4.16 -7.63
CA ARG A 445 -4.80 -3.63 -6.28
C ARG A 445 -3.57 -3.79 -5.42
N ASP A 446 -3.62 -3.20 -4.22
CA ASP A 446 -2.73 -3.62 -3.14
C ASP A 446 -3.00 -5.09 -2.74
N HIS A 447 -2.08 -5.71 -2.01
CA HIS A 447 -2.36 -6.97 -1.35
C HIS A 447 -3.22 -6.78 -0.10
N LEU A 448 -3.24 -5.56 0.48
CA LEU A 448 -4.30 -5.13 1.38
C LEU A 448 -5.60 -5.06 0.58
N ASP A 449 -6.49 -6.01 0.83
CA ASP A 449 -7.87 -6.00 0.33
C ASP A 449 -8.69 -6.99 1.15
N SER A 450 -10.01 -6.90 1.02
CA SER A 450 -10.99 -7.66 1.80
C SER A 450 -10.73 -9.17 1.88
N GLY A 451 -10.22 -9.81 0.82
CA GLY A 451 -10.07 -11.27 0.74
C GLY A 451 -8.64 -11.78 0.65
N SER A 452 -7.65 -10.89 0.63
CA SER A 452 -6.30 -11.23 0.14
C SER A 452 -5.21 -11.12 1.18
N VAL A 453 -5.54 -11.00 2.46
CA VAL A 453 -4.55 -10.85 3.54
C VAL A 453 -5.03 -11.45 4.84
N ALA A 454 -4.11 -12.13 5.54
CA ALA A 454 -4.18 -12.44 6.95
C ALA A 454 -3.05 -11.67 7.65
N SER A 455 -3.41 -10.78 8.58
CA SER A 455 -2.48 -9.98 9.37
C SER A 455 -3.13 -9.57 10.71
N PRO A 456 -2.87 -10.32 11.80
CA PRO A 456 -3.51 -10.11 13.10
C PRO A 456 -3.24 -8.75 13.76
N ASN A 457 -2.23 -8.02 13.31
CA ASN A 457 -1.89 -6.69 13.81
C ASN A 457 -2.33 -5.56 12.84
N ARG A 458 -3.10 -5.89 11.79
CA ARG A 458 -3.56 -4.94 10.78
C ARG A 458 -4.93 -5.33 10.21
N GLU A 459 -5.00 -5.96 9.03
CA GLU A 459 -6.29 -6.14 8.33
C GLU A 459 -7.24 -7.11 9.03
N THR A 460 -6.69 -8.10 9.71
CA THR A 460 -7.48 -9.15 10.38
C THR A 460 -7.37 -9.06 11.89
N GLU A 461 -6.96 -7.91 12.44
CA GLU A 461 -6.94 -7.66 13.88
C GLU A 461 -8.34 -7.70 14.48
N ALA A 462 -8.58 -8.53 15.49
CA ALA A 462 -9.87 -8.61 16.18
C ALA A 462 -11.04 -8.91 15.23
N MET A 463 -10.94 -10.00 14.46
CA MET A 463 -12.07 -10.59 13.74
C MET A 463 -13.17 -10.99 14.73
N MET A 464 -14.43 -10.85 14.31
CA MET A 464 -15.61 -11.10 15.17
C MET A 464 -15.64 -12.50 15.77
N ASP A 465 -15.10 -13.49 15.06
CA ASP A 465 -15.01 -14.90 15.46
C ASP A 465 -13.62 -15.30 16.02
N GLY A 466 -12.68 -14.35 16.10
CA GLY A 466 -11.29 -14.60 16.50
C GLY A 466 -10.41 -15.28 15.44
N SER A 467 -10.83 -15.32 14.18
CA SER A 467 -10.08 -15.94 13.06
C SER A 467 -8.86 -15.14 12.55
N ASP A 468 -8.32 -14.24 13.38
CA ASP A 468 -7.30 -13.24 13.02
C ASP A 468 -6.12 -13.83 12.24
N ALA A 469 -5.60 -14.97 12.69
CA ALA A 469 -4.39 -15.61 12.18
C ALA A 469 -4.65 -16.67 11.08
N VAL A 470 -5.90 -16.88 10.66
CA VAL A 470 -6.24 -17.89 9.63
C VAL A 470 -5.76 -17.40 8.26
N SER A 471 -4.69 -18.00 7.74
CA SER A 471 -4.05 -17.61 6.48
C SER A 471 -4.44 -18.47 5.28
N ASP A 472 -5.43 -19.34 5.40
CA ASP A 472 -5.97 -20.08 4.25
C ASP A 472 -6.58 -19.13 3.19
N TRP A 473 -7.23 -18.05 3.63
CA TRP A 473 -7.92 -17.09 2.77
C TRP A 473 -7.03 -16.44 1.69
N PRO A 474 -5.88 -15.81 2.01
CA PRO A 474 -5.00 -15.25 0.97
C PRO A 474 -4.43 -16.31 0.03
N LEU A 475 -4.19 -17.54 0.51
CA LEU A 475 -3.75 -18.65 -0.33
C LEU A 475 -4.85 -19.05 -1.32
N LEU A 476 -6.09 -19.21 -0.85
CA LEU A 476 -7.26 -19.48 -1.69
C LEU A 476 -7.54 -18.36 -2.67
N ASN A 477 -7.38 -17.10 -2.27
CA ASN A 477 -7.53 -15.95 -3.17
C ASN A 477 -6.52 -16.01 -4.33
N ALA A 478 -5.23 -16.29 -4.05
CA ALA A 478 -4.24 -16.45 -5.12
C ALA A 478 -4.58 -17.62 -6.05
N LEU A 479 -4.90 -18.80 -5.49
CA LEU A 479 -5.26 -19.99 -6.28
C LEU A 479 -6.49 -19.73 -7.15
N LEU A 480 -7.51 -19.08 -6.61
CA LEU A 480 -8.73 -18.76 -7.35
C LEU A 480 -8.47 -17.71 -8.44
N ASN A 481 -7.64 -16.70 -8.19
CA ASN A 481 -7.25 -15.73 -9.21
C ASN A 481 -6.42 -16.36 -10.34
N THR A 482 -5.55 -17.33 -10.01
CA THR A 482 -4.87 -18.16 -11.00
C THR A 482 -5.88 -18.95 -11.85
N ALA A 483 -6.84 -19.62 -11.22
CA ALA A 483 -7.88 -20.38 -11.92
C ALA A 483 -8.86 -19.51 -12.72
N SER A 484 -9.07 -18.25 -12.29
CA SER A 484 -9.99 -17.30 -12.94
C SER A 484 -9.39 -16.65 -14.19
N GLY A 485 -8.05 -16.63 -14.29
CA GLY A 485 -7.31 -16.13 -15.44
C GLY A 485 -6.76 -14.72 -15.28
N ALA A 486 -6.24 -14.36 -14.12
CA ALA A 486 -5.47 -13.13 -13.97
C ALA A 486 -4.22 -13.13 -14.89
N THR A 487 -3.66 -11.97 -15.23
CA THR A 487 -2.44 -11.89 -16.04
C THR A 487 -1.20 -12.24 -15.21
N TRP A 488 -1.13 -11.78 -13.96
CA TRP A 488 -0.19 -12.32 -12.98
C TRP A 488 -0.78 -12.37 -11.57
N VAL A 489 -0.29 -13.30 -10.78
CA VAL A 489 -0.72 -13.56 -9.40
C VAL A 489 0.51 -13.67 -8.52
N SER A 490 0.42 -13.13 -7.29
CA SER A 490 1.50 -13.15 -6.32
C SER A 490 1.04 -13.67 -4.96
N LEU A 491 1.94 -14.39 -4.26
CA LEU A 491 1.81 -14.77 -2.86
C LEU A 491 3.05 -14.30 -2.09
N HIS A 492 2.84 -13.38 -1.16
CA HIS A 492 3.89 -12.72 -0.39
C HIS A 492 3.72 -12.96 1.11
N HIS A 493 4.82 -12.80 1.82
CA HIS A 493 4.88 -12.91 3.27
C HIS A 493 5.51 -11.66 3.90
N GLY A 494 4.91 -11.21 5.00
CA GLY A 494 5.40 -10.15 5.88
C GLY A 494 5.15 -8.73 5.42
N GLY A 495 4.47 -8.51 4.28
CA GLY A 495 4.15 -7.17 3.78
C GLY A 495 3.46 -6.28 4.83
N GLY A 496 3.96 -5.06 4.92
CA GLY A 496 3.50 -3.98 5.81
C GLY A 496 3.84 -4.15 7.29
N VAL A 497 3.77 -5.35 7.87
CA VAL A 497 3.98 -5.60 9.33
C VAL A 497 5.27 -6.33 9.67
N GLY A 498 6.03 -6.78 8.66
CA GLY A 498 7.31 -7.47 8.84
C GLY A 498 7.19 -9.00 8.85
N MET A 499 8.35 -9.67 8.84
CA MET A 499 8.45 -11.13 8.80
C MET A 499 7.68 -11.78 9.97
N GLY A 500 6.89 -12.81 9.67
CA GLY A 500 6.11 -13.54 10.65
C GLY A 500 4.68 -13.02 10.90
N PHE A 501 4.36 -11.79 10.46
CA PHE A 501 3.12 -11.12 10.87
C PHE A 501 2.03 -11.01 9.78
N SER A 502 2.30 -11.38 8.54
CA SER A 502 1.26 -11.40 7.49
C SER A 502 1.50 -12.41 6.37
N GLN A 503 0.43 -12.93 5.79
CA GLN A 503 0.45 -13.66 4.52
C GLN A 503 -0.61 -13.07 3.60
N HIS A 504 -0.28 -12.82 2.35
CA HIS A 504 -1.16 -12.04 1.48
C HIS A 504 -0.93 -12.27 -0.01
N SER A 505 -1.96 -12.03 -0.82
CA SER A 505 -1.97 -12.25 -2.26
C SER A 505 -2.23 -10.98 -3.06
N GLY A 506 -1.61 -10.90 -4.24
CA GLY A 506 -1.83 -9.85 -5.22
C GLY A 506 -2.35 -10.43 -6.53
N VAL A 507 -3.09 -9.60 -7.27
CA VAL A 507 -3.66 -9.94 -8.56
C VAL A 507 -3.59 -8.74 -9.49
N VAL A 508 -3.24 -9.00 -10.75
CA VAL A 508 -3.33 -7.99 -11.82
C VAL A 508 -3.82 -8.64 -13.10
N ILE A 509 -4.66 -7.92 -13.83
CA ILE A 509 -5.24 -8.33 -15.11
C ILE A 509 -5.07 -7.22 -16.16
N CYS A 510 -4.64 -7.61 -17.36
CA CYS A 510 -4.48 -6.73 -18.50
C CYS A 510 -5.79 -6.65 -19.31
N CYS A 511 -6.25 -5.44 -19.56
CA CYS A 511 -7.39 -5.13 -20.43
C CYS A 511 -6.85 -4.76 -21.80
N ASP A 512 -6.67 -5.74 -22.68
CA ASP A 512 -6.05 -5.58 -24.00
C ASP A 512 -7.04 -5.36 -25.15
N GLY A 513 -8.33 -5.20 -24.82
CA GLY A 513 -9.43 -5.03 -25.78
C GLY A 513 -9.97 -6.34 -26.35
N SER A 514 -9.36 -7.50 -26.07
CA SER A 514 -9.80 -8.78 -26.62
C SER A 514 -11.06 -9.32 -25.93
N GLU A 515 -11.84 -10.14 -26.65
CA GLU A 515 -12.94 -10.91 -26.06
C GLU A 515 -12.44 -11.97 -25.07
N ASP A 516 -11.21 -12.44 -25.25
CA ASP A 516 -10.56 -13.34 -24.30
C ASP A 516 -10.32 -12.63 -22.95
N ALA A 517 -9.94 -11.35 -22.99
CA ALA A 517 -9.83 -10.53 -21.79
C ALA A 517 -11.20 -10.30 -21.12
N ASP A 518 -12.28 -10.06 -21.87
CA ASP A 518 -13.63 -9.92 -21.28
C ASP A 518 -14.00 -11.10 -20.39
N ARG A 519 -13.78 -12.33 -20.87
CA ARG A 519 -14.08 -13.56 -20.11
C ARG A 519 -13.23 -13.66 -18.85
N ARG A 520 -11.94 -13.33 -18.93
CA ARG A 520 -11.04 -13.35 -17.76
C ARG A 520 -11.39 -12.26 -16.76
N ILE A 521 -11.63 -11.03 -17.22
CA ILE A 521 -12.02 -9.87 -16.41
C ILE A 521 -13.32 -10.14 -15.65
N GLY A 522 -14.34 -10.66 -16.35
CA GLY A 522 -15.62 -11.01 -15.74
C GLY A 522 -15.51 -12.04 -14.61
N ARG A 523 -14.56 -12.99 -14.71
CA ARG A 523 -14.28 -13.97 -13.64
C ARG A 523 -13.42 -13.39 -12.54
N VAL A 524 -12.25 -12.83 -12.87
CA VAL A 524 -11.24 -12.36 -11.92
C VAL A 524 -11.77 -11.22 -11.05
N LEU A 525 -12.34 -10.18 -11.67
CA LEU A 525 -12.83 -9.00 -10.93
C LEU A 525 -14.18 -9.23 -10.24
N TRP A 526 -14.79 -10.39 -10.44
CA TRP A 526 -15.90 -10.87 -9.61
C TRP A 526 -15.36 -11.70 -8.44
N ASN A 527 -14.57 -12.73 -8.73
CA ASN A 527 -14.09 -13.71 -7.75
C ASN A 527 -13.17 -13.08 -6.71
N ASP A 528 -12.29 -12.16 -7.11
CA ASP A 528 -11.32 -11.53 -6.21
C ASP A 528 -11.98 -10.76 -5.04
N PRO A 529 -12.88 -9.76 -5.26
CA PRO A 529 -13.60 -9.14 -4.15
C PRO A 529 -14.62 -10.10 -3.50
N ALA A 530 -15.17 -11.07 -4.24
CA ALA A 530 -16.10 -12.05 -3.68
C ALA A 530 -15.43 -12.94 -2.62
N THR A 531 -14.12 -13.25 -2.72
CA THR A 531 -13.44 -13.98 -1.65
C THR A 531 -13.36 -13.17 -0.36
N GLY A 532 -13.32 -11.84 -0.46
CA GLY A 532 -13.37 -10.95 0.70
C GLY A 532 -14.74 -10.93 1.38
N VAL A 533 -15.80 -10.85 0.58
CA VAL A 533 -17.18 -10.98 1.08
C VAL A 533 -17.39 -12.35 1.73
N MET A 534 -16.94 -13.44 1.08
CA MET A 534 -16.97 -14.80 1.63
C MET A 534 -16.27 -14.88 2.99
N ARG A 535 -15.02 -14.41 3.09
CA ARG A 535 -14.22 -14.45 4.32
C ARG A 535 -14.90 -13.73 5.48
N HIS A 536 -15.46 -12.54 5.24
CA HIS A 536 -16.12 -11.77 6.29
C HIS A 536 -17.51 -12.31 6.63
N ALA A 537 -18.23 -12.89 5.66
CA ALA A 537 -19.49 -13.57 5.95
C ALA A 537 -19.27 -14.82 6.81
N ASP A 538 -18.20 -15.57 6.54
CA ASP A 538 -17.76 -16.74 7.33
C ASP A 538 -17.44 -16.34 8.78
N ALA A 539 -16.69 -15.26 8.97
CA ALA A 539 -16.37 -14.70 10.28
C ALA A 539 -17.57 -14.09 11.03
N GLY A 540 -18.77 -14.11 10.43
CA GLY A 540 -20.02 -13.76 11.11
C GLY A 540 -20.56 -12.36 10.84
N TYR A 541 -19.88 -11.52 10.06
CA TYR A 541 -20.32 -10.14 9.80
C TYR A 541 -21.59 -10.09 8.97
N ASP A 542 -22.67 -9.55 9.52
CA ASP A 542 -23.98 -9.48 8.84
C ASP A 542 -23.95 -8.62 7.57
N ILE A 543 -23.17 -7.52 7.57
CA ILE A 543 -22.95 -6.69 6.37
C ILE A 543 -22.41 -7.54 5.20
N ALA A 544 -21.51 -8.49 5.48
CA ALA A 544 -20.93 -9.36 4.46
C ALA A 544 -21.91 -10.45 4.02
N LYS A 545 -22.69 -11.02 4.95
CA LYS A 545 -23.77 -11.97 4.60
C LYS A 545 -24.84 -11.30 3.72
N ASP A 546 -25.20 -10.07 4.02
CA ASP A 546 -26.18 -9.31 3.23
C ASP A 546 -25.63 -8.96 1.84
N CYS A 547 -24.37 -8.53 1.76
CA CYS A 547 -23.69 -8.33 0.47
C CYS A 547 -23.62 -9.64 -0.34
N ALA A 548 -23.34 -10.78 0.31
CA ALA A 548 -23.32 -12.08 -0.34
C ALA A 548 -24.70 -12.46 -0.92
N ARG A 549 -25.79 -12.19 -0.19
CA ARG A 549 -27.17 -12.39 -0.68
C ARG A 549 -27.53 -11.43 -1.81
N GLU A 550 -27.18 -10.15 -1.69
CA GLU A 550 -27.39 -9.10 -2.71
C GLU A 550 -26.77 -9.51 -4.06
N HIS A 551 -25.56 -10.06 -4.02
CA HIS A 551 -24.84 -10.48 -5.22
C HIS A 551 -25.03 -11.97 -5.59
N GLY A 552 -25.88 -12.71 -4.87
CA GLY A 552 -26.18 -14.11 -5.18
C GLY A 552 -24.96 -15.04 -5.09
N LEU A 553 -24.04 -14.79 -4.14
CA LEU A 553 -22.90 -15.66 -3.92
C LEU A 553 -23.36 -17.04 -3.42
N ASN A 554 -22.75 -18.11 -3.95
CA ASN A 554 -22.98 -19.46 -3.45
C ASN A 554 -21.97 -19.77 -2.34
N LEU A 555 -22.41 -19.66 -1.08
CA LEU A 555 -21.58 -19.88 0.12
C LEU A 555 -22.15 -21.06 0.94
N PRO A 556 -21.82 -22.33 0.59
CA PRO A 556 -22.55 -23.51 1.10
C PRO A 556 -22.53 -23.73 2.61
N GLY A 557 -21.52 -23.20 3.31
CA GLY A 557 -21.40 -23.29 4.76
C GLY A 557 -21.93 -22.08 5.54
N ILE A 558 -22.44 -21.06 4.84
CA ILE A 558 -22.69 -19.73 5.42
C ILE A 558 -24.14 -19.26 5.20
N LEU A 559 -24.64 -19.33 3.95
CA LEU A 559 -25.91 -18.72 3.54
C LEU A 559 -27.13 -19.64 3.57
#